data_AF-A0A377DZ97-F1
#
_entry.id   AF-A0A377DZ97-F1
#
_cell.length_a   1.000
_cell.length_b   1.000
_cell.length_c   1.000
_cell.angle_alpha   90.00
_cell.angle_beta   90.00
_cell.angle_gamma   90.00
#
_symmetry.space_group_name_H-M   'P 1'
#
loop_
_entity.id
_entity.type
_entity.pdbx_description
1 polymer ?
#
loop_
_entity_poly.entity_id
_entity_poly.type
_entity_poly.pdbx_seq_one_letter_code
_entity_poly.pdbx_strand_id
1 'polypeptide(L)'
;MVDESGLMLRQLMRQARQRIAKGGSVIRTSVSTFMEFIGNNPNAFRLLLRERSGTSAAFRAAVAREIQHFIAELADYLELENHMPRAFTEAQAEAMVTIVFSAGAEALDVGVEQRRQLEERLVLQLRMIFERGLLLVSP
;
A
#
# COMPACT_ATOMS: atom_id res chain seq x y z
N MET A 1 8.34 -7.97 21.02
CA MET A 1 8.47 -8.66 19.71
C MET A 1 7.21 -8.56 18.84
N VAL A 2 5.97 -8.65 19.37
CA VAL A 2 4.75 -8.42 18.56
C VAL A 2 4.60 -6.94 18.15
N ASP A 3 5.13 -6.02 18.95
CA ASP A 3 4.97 -4.58 18.72
C ASP A 3 5.84 -4.01 17.59
N GLU A 4 7.02 -4.58 17.32
CA GLU A 4 8.02 -3.95 16.44
C GLU A 4 7.64 -4.01 14.96
N SER A 5 7.18 -5.15 14.46
CA SER A 5 6.80 -5.28 13.04
C SER A 5 5.47 -4.58 12.73
N GLY A 6 4.53 -4.57 13.69
CA GLY A 6 3.31 -3.77 13.60
C GLY A 6 3.59 -2.27 13.64
N LEU A 7 4.52 -1.83 14.50
CA LEU A 7 5.00 -0.45 14.56
C LEU A 7 5.69 -0.05 13.25
N MET A 8 6.50 -0.93 12.66
CA MET A 8 7.17 -0.68 11.39
C MET A 8 6.17 -0.50 10.25
N LEU A 9 5.15 -1.37 10.14
CA LEU A 9 4.09 -1.21 9.14
C LEU A 9 3.36 0.12 9.34
N ARG A 10 3.00 0.47 10.58
CA ARG A 10 2.37 1.76 10.90
C ARG A 10 3.27 2.95 10.54
N GLN A 11 4.58 2.87 10.78
CA GLN A 11 5.52 3.93 10.42
C GLN A 11 5.66 4.10 8.91
N LEU A 12 5.75 3.00 8.17
CA LEU A 12 5.76 2.96 6.71
C LEU A 12 4.51 3.64 6.13
N MET A 13 3.34 3.20 6.61
CA MET A 13 2.05 3.71 6.17
C MET A 13 1.85 5.18 6.56
N ARG A 14 2.32 5.59 7.74
CA ARG A 14 2.31 7.00 8.17
C ARG A 14 3.23 7.87 7.32
N GLN A 15 4.43 7.41 6.98
CA GLN A 15 5.37 8.13 6.13
C GLN A 15 4.82 8.30 4.71
N ALA A 16 4.21 7.25 4.15
CA ALA A 16 3.50 7.33 2.88
C ALA A 16 2.42 8.43 2.95
N ARG A 17 1.52 8.37 3.94
CA ARG A 17 0.44 9.36 4.13
C ARG A 17 0.92 10.81 4.32
N GLN A 18 1.95 11.06 5.11
CA GLN A 18 2.47 12.43 5.32
C GLN A 18 3.02 13.08 4.05
N ARG A 19 3.48 12.28 3.08
CA ARG A 19 4.00 12.79 1.80
C ARG A 19 2.89 13.07 0.79
N ILE A 20 1.71 12.44 0.93
CA ILE A 20 0.51 12.69 0.11
C ILE A 20 0.00 14.13 0.26
N ALA A 21 0.06 14.69 1.47
CA ALA A 21 -0.46 16.02 1.78
C ALA A 21 0.33 17.20 1.16
N LYS A 22 1.45 16.96 0.45
CA LYS A 22 2.39 18.02 0.01
C LYS A 22 2.29 18.42 -1.47
N GLY A 23 1.34 17.89 -2.24
CA GLY A 23 1.09 18.28 -3.63
C GLY A 23 2.06 17.66 -4.65
N GLY A 24 1.52 17.22 -5.79
CA GLY A 24 2.18 16.42 -6.83
C GLY A 24 1.34 15.20 -7.21
N SER A 25 1.84 14.31 -8.09
CA SER A 25 1.20 12.99 -8.27
C SER A 25 1.40 12.18 -6.99
N VAL A 26 0.45 12.28 -6.07
CA VAL A 26 0.35 11.56 -4.79
C VAL A 26 0.78 10.10 -4.92
N ILE A 27 0.31 9.45 -5.98
CA ILE A 27 0.62 8.06 -6.31
C ILE A 27 2.12 7.86 -6.55
N ARG A 28 2.76 8.67 -7.41
CA ARG A 28 4.19 8.51 -7.73
C ARG A 28 5.06 8.73 -6.50
N THR A 29 4.80 9.78 -5.72
CA THR A 29 5.57 10.07 -4.50
C THR A 29 5.43 8.95 -3.48
N SER A 30 4.22 8.39 -3.31
CA SER A 30 3.96 7.29 -2.38
C SER A 30 4.66 6.00 -2.81
N VAL A 31 4.59 5.66 -4.10
CA VAL A 31 5.25 4.48 -4.66
C VAL A 31 6.76 4.56 -4.54
N SER A 32 7.36 5.70 -4.90
CA SER A 32 8.80 5.90 -4.80
C SER A 32 9.30 5.78 -3.35
N THR A 33 8.58 6.41 -2.40
CA THR A 33 8.87 6.31 -0.96
C THR A 33 8.81 4.86 -0.47
N PHE A 34 7.82 4.10 -0.92
CA PHE A 34 7.67 2.70 -0.55
C PHE A 34 8.81 1.83 -1.12
N MET A 35 9.19 2.05 -2.38
CA MET A 35 10.32 1.34 -3.00
C MET A 35 11.66 1.68 -2.32
N GLU A 36 11.88 2.95 -1.95
CA GLU A 36 13.02 3.37 -1.14
C GLU A 36 13.05 2.64 0.21
N PHE A 37 11.91 2.54 0.90
CA PHE A 37 11.82 1.81 2.15
C PHE A 37 12.22 0.35 1.98
N ILE A 38 11.73 -0.33 0.95
CA ILE A 38 12.08 -1.74 0.68
C ILE A 38 13.56 -1.88 0.39
N GLY A 39 14.12 -0.99 -0.42
CA GLY A 39 15.56 -0.97 -0.71
C GLY A 39 16.41 -0.80 0.56
N ASN A 40 15.99 0.07 1.48
CA ASN A 40 16.71 0.37 2.71
C ASN A 40 16.47 -0.67 3.83
N ASN A 41 15.32 -1.35 3.82
CA ASN A 41 14.89 -2.26 4.90
C ASN A 41 14.39 -3.63 4.39
N PRO A 42 15.12 -4.35 3.53
CA PRO A 42 14.61 -5.55 2.86
C PRO A 42 14.29 -6.69 3.84
N ASN A 43 15.10 -6.87 4.88
CA ASN A 43 14.88 -7.93 5.89
C ASN A 43 13.61 -7.68 6.71
N ALA A 44 13.30 -6.42 6.94
CA ALA A 44 12.16 -6.05 7.74
C ALA A 44 10.85 -6.25 6.96
N PHE A 45 10.86 -5.95 5.65
CA PHE A 45 9.76 -6.29 4.76
C PHE A 45 9.60 -7.81 4.57
N ARG A 46 10.70 -8.57 4.45
CA ARG A 46 10.66 -10.04 4.44
C ARG A 46 10.04 -10.62 5.71
N LEU A 47 10.39 -10.08 6.88
CA LEU A 47 9.78 -10.48 8.15
C LEU A 47 8.27 -10.22 8.13
N LEU A 48 7.85 -9.05 7.65
CA LEU A 48 6.42 -8.73 7.52
C LEU A 48 5.68 -9.74 6.63
N LEU A 49 6.23 -10.07 5.46
CA LEU A 49 5.65 -11.06 4.55
C LEU A 49 5.59 -12.45 5.19
N ARG A 50 6.67 -12.89 5.84
CA ARG A 50 6.75 -14.21 6.49
C ARG A 50 5.69 -14.35 7.57
N GLU A 51 5.53 -13.33 8.40
CA GLU A 51 4.60 -13.39 9.52
C GLU A 51 3.13 -13.26 9.08
N ARG A 52 2.85 -12.67 7.90
CA ARG A 52 1.52 -12.73 7.26
C ARG A 52 1.12 -14.19 6.93
N SER A 53 2.09 -15.00 6.50
CA SER A 53 1.94 -16.45 6.25
C SER A 53 2.27 -17.34 7.45
N GLY A 54 2.71 -16.76 8.57
CA GLY A 54 3.33 -17.46 9.69
C GLY A 54 2.34 -18.20 10.60
N THR A 55 2.86 -18.95 11.57
CA THR A 55 2.07 -19.87 12.44
C THR A 55 1.30 -19.19 13.57
N SER A 56 1.70 -18.00 14.02
CA SER A 56 1.04 -17.30 15.14
C SER A 56 -0.28 -16.63 14.72
N ALA A 57 -1.40 -17.20 15.14
CA ALA A 57 -2.74 -16.66 14.84
C ALA A 57 -2.95 -15.24 15.40
N ALA A 58 -2.44 -14.97 16.60
CA ALA A 58 -2.53 -13.65 17.22
C ALA A 58 -1.78 -12.59 16.41
N PHE A 59 -0.63 -12.94 15.85
CA PHE A 59 0.17 -12.03 15.04
C PHE A 59 -0.46 -11.79 13.66
N ARG A 60 -0.94 -12.85 12.98
CA ARG A 60 -1.70 -12.70 11.73
C ARG A 60 -2.91 -11.79 11.90
N ALA A 61 -3.64 -11.95 13.01
CA ALA A 61 -4.78 -11.10 13.32
C ALA A 61 -4.38 -9.64 13.58
N ALA A 62 -3.24 -9.38 14.24
CA ALA A 62 -2.74 -8.02 14.46
C ALA A 62 -2.36 -7.33 13.13
N VAL A 63 -1.63 -8.02 12.25
CA VAL A 63 -1.27 -7.50 10.92
C VAL A 63 -2.51 -7.27 10.07
N ALA A 64 -3.45 -8.22 10.07
CA ALA A 64 -4.70 -8.07 9.34
C ALA A 64 -5.50 -6.85 9.80
N ARG A 65 -5.59 -6.61 11.12
CA ARG A 65 -6.25 -5.42 11.67
C ARG A 65 -5.60 -4.12 11.20
N GLU A 66 -4.28 -4.04 11.20
CA GLU A 66 -3.57 -2.84 10.73
C GLU A 66 -3.77 -2.59 9.24
N ILE A 67 -3.74 -3.63 8.41
CA ILE A 67 -4.05 -3.52 6.98
C ILE A 67 -5.48 -3.04 6.76
N GLN A 68 -6.45 -3.61 7.49
CA GLN A 68 -7.85 -3.21 7.41
C GLN A 68 -8.07 -1.77 7.87
N HIS A 69 -7.39 -1.33 8.94
CA HIS A 69 -7.42 0.06 9.37
C HIS A 69 -6.86 1.01 8.30
N PHE A 70 -5.74 0.63 7.68
CA PHE A 70 -5.17 1.38 6.57
C PHE A 70 -6.12 1.49 5.37
N ILE A 71 -6.77 0.38 4.99
CA ILE A 71 -7.77 0.35 3.91
C ILE A 71 -8.92 1.29 4.23
N ALA A 72 -9.44 1.26 5.46
CA ALA A 72 -10.53 2.14 5.88
C ALA A 72 -10.15 3.63 5.78
N GLU A 73 -8.97 4.02 6.24
CA GLU A 73 -8.48 5.40 6.13
C GLU A 73 -8.22 5.82 4.66
N LEU A 74 -7.75 4.90 3.81
CA LEU A 74 -7.60 5.18 2.38
C LEU A 74 -8.97 5.30 1.69
N ALA A 75 -9.95 4.50 2.08
CA ALA A 75 -11.32 4.61 1.61
C ALA A 75 -11.96 5.94 2.01
N ASP A 76 -11.73 6.42 3.25
CA ASP A 76 -12.16 7.76 3.70
C ASP A 76 -11.59 8.86 2.79
N TYR A 77 -10.29 8.78 2.47
CA TYR A 77 -9.63 9.72 1.56
C TYR A 77 -10.24 9.67 0.15
N LEU A 78 -10.45 8.47 -0.40
CA LEU A 78 -11.02 8.28 -1.73
C LEU A 78 -12.48 8.74 -1.83
N GLU A 79 -13.25 8.61 -0.75
CA GLU A 79 -14.64 9.08 -0.66
C GLU A 79 -14.71 10.61 -0.73
N LEU A 80 -13.78 11.30 -0.07
CA LEU A 80 -13.65 12.75 -0.12
C LEU A 80 -13.25 13.25 -1.52
N GLU A 81 -12.31 12.56 -2.18
CA GLU A 81 -11.79 12.98 -3.49
C GLU A 81 -12.71 12.63 -4.67
N ASN A 82 -13.35 11.45 -4.66
CA ASN A 82 -14.07 10.91 -5.81
C ASN A 82 -15.61 10.93 -5.66
N HIS A 83 -16.14 11.31 -4.50
CA HIS A 83 -17.59 11.32 -4.21
C HIS A 83 -18.32 10.01 -4.55
N MET A 84 -17.64 8.87 -4.32
CA MET A 84 -18.19 7.54 -4.57
C MET A 84 -18.77 6.91 -3.30
N PRO A 85 -19.75 5.99 -3.40
CA PRO A 85 -20.27 5.29 -2.23
C PRO A 85 -19.18 4.48 -1.51
N ARG A 86 -19.29 4.38 -0.19
CA ARG A 86 -18.31 3.71 0.68
C ARG A 86 -17.86 2.33 0.21
N ALA A 87 -18.81 1.49 -0.23
CA ALA A 87 -18.49 0.13 -0.69
C ALA A 87 -17.51 0.13 -1.89
N PHE A 88 -17.58 1.13 -2.77
CA PHE A 88 -16.68 1.26 -3.91
C PHE A 88 -15.30 1.76 -3.48
N THR A 89 -15.23 2.73 -2.56
CA THR A 89 -13.95 3.28 -2.08
C THR A 89 -13.19 2.28 -1.22
N GLU A 90 -13.89 1.45 -0.44
CA GLU A 90 -13.29 0.32 0.29
C GLU A 90 -12.69 -0.71 -0.66
N ALA A 91 -13.44 -1.14 -1.69
CA ALA A 91 -12.93 -2.08 -2.69
C ALA A 91 -11.75 -1.49 -3.49
N GLN A 92 -11.82 -0.21 -3.83
CA GLN A 92 -10.74 0.51 -4.52
C GLN A 92 -9.48 0.57 -3.64
N ALA A 93 -9.62 0.95 -2.37
CA ALA A 93 -8.54 1.00 -1.40
C ALA A 93 -7.90 -0.39 -1.20
N GLU A 94 -8.71 -1.44 -1.04
CA GLU A 94 -8.24 -2.81 -0.89
C GLU A 94 -7.43 -3.28 -2.12
N ALA A 95 -7.90 -2.98 -3.33
CA ALA A 95 -7.20 -3.29 -4.57
C ALA A 95 -5.84 -2.57 -4.64
N MET A 96 -5.80 -1.28 -4.32
CA MET A 96 -4.57 -0.47 -4.30
C MET A 96 -3.55 -1.04 -3.31
N VAL A 97 -3.98 -1.37 -2.09
CA VAL A 97 -3.13 -1.97 -1.06
C VAL A 97 -2.58 -3.31 -1.51
N THR A 98 -3.43 -4.15 -2.09
CA THR A 98 -3.04 -5.49 -2.56
C THR A 98 -1.92 -5.43 -3.60
N ILE A 99 -2.04 -4.55 -4.60
CA ILE A 99 -1.00 -4.43 -5.64
C ILE A 99 0.30 -3.83 -5.11
N VAL A 100 0.24 -2.88 -4.16
CA VAL A 100 1.43 -2.31 -3.53
C VAL A 100 2.20 -3.37 -2.74
N PHE A 101 1.49 -4.19 -1.95
CA PHE A 101 2.12 -5.29 -1.22
C PHE A 101 2.73 -6.34 -2.16
N SER A 102 2.02 -6.69 -3.24
CA SER A 102 2.51 -7.64 -4.24
C SER A 102 3.79 -7.13 -4.91
N ALA A 103 3.79 -5.88 -5.38
CA ALA A 103 4.97 -5.25 -5.96
C ALA A 103 6.11 -5.14 -4.93
N GLY A 104 5.79 -4.88 -3.66
CA GLY A 104 6.80 -4.83 -2.62
C GLY A 104 7.52 -6.17 -2.40
N ALA A 105 6.78 -7.28 -2.53
CA ALA A 105 7.37 -8.61 -2.45
C ALA A 105 8.29 -8.90 -3.63
N GLU A 106 7.86 -8.58 -4.85
CA GLU A 106 8.67 -8.71 -6.07
C GLU A 106 9.94 -7.84 -6.00
N ALA A 107 9.85 -6.63 -5.44
CA ALA A 107 10.97 -5.70 -5.32
C ALA A 107 12.14 -6.23 -4.47
N LEU A 108 11.90 -7.22 -3.58
CA LEU A 108 12.93 -7.83 -2.73
C LEU A 108 13.91 -8.72 -3.50
N ASP A 109 13.47 -9.27 -4.63
CA ASP A 109 14.18 -10.34 -5.34
C ASP A 109 14.74 -9.88 -6.70
N VAL A 110 14.52 -8.62 -7.06
CA VAL A 110 14.94 -8.04 -8.33
C VAL A 110 16.07 -7.00 -8.18
N GLY A 111 16.86 -6.83 -9.24
CA GLY A 111 17.92 -5.82 -9.31
C GLY A 111 17.39 -4.40 -9.48
N VAL A 112 18.29 -3.41 -9.42
CA VAL A 112 17.94 -1.97 -9.44
C VAL A 112 17.12 -1.57 -10.67
N GLU A 113 17.51 -2.02 -11.87
CA GLU A 113 16.79 -1.66 -13.11
C GLU A 113 15.39 -2.27 -13.17
N GLN A 114 15.25 -3.54 -12.75
CA GLN A 114 13.95 -4.21 -12.68
C GLN A 114 13.06 -3.59 -11.60
N ARG A 115 13.64 -3.15 -10.48
CA ARG A 115 12.91 -2.41 -9.45
C ARG A 115 12.37 -1.07 -9.99
N ARG A 116 13.15 -0.36 -10.82
CA ARG A 116 12.71 0.87 -11.49
C ARG A 116 11.54 0.62 -12.44
N GLN A 117 11.61 -0.44 -13.24
CA GLN A 117 10.50 -0.86 -14.12
C GLN A 117 9.25 -1.25 -13.32
N LEU A 118 9.42 -1.96 -12.21
CA LEU A 118 8.36 -2.33 -11.29
C LEU A 118 7.70 -1.09 -10.66
N GLU A 119 8.49 -0.09 -10.28
CA GLU A 119 8.01 1.20 -9.78
C GLU A 119 7.14 1.92 -10.81
N GLU A 120 7.63 2.06 -12.05
CA GLU A 120 6.88 2.70 -13.14
C GLU A 120 5.57 1.96 -13.44
N ARG A 121 5.59 0.63 -13.47
CA ARG A 121 4.41 -0.23 -13.65
C ARG A 121 3.41 -0.04 -12.51
N LEU A 122 3.88 -0.02 -11.27
CA LEU A 122 3.01 0.16 -10.10
C LEU A 122 2.34 1.54 -10.10
N VAL A 123 3.07 2.59 -10.48
CA VAL A 123 2.49 3.94 -10.64
C VAL A 123 1.36 3.94 -11.67
N LEU A 124 1.56 3.28 -12.82
CA LEU A 124 0.53 3.18 -13.85
C LEU A 124 -0.70 2.41 -13.36
N GLN A 125 -0.51 1.26 -12.71
CA GLN A 125 -1.60 0.44 -12.17
C GLN A 125 -2.41 1.20 -11.13
N LEU A 126 -1.76 1.89 -10.20
CA LEU A 126 -2.43 2.69 -9.18
C LEU A 126 -3.20 3.86 -9.80
N ARG A 127 -2.67 4.51 -10.84
CA ARG A 127 -3.40 5.55 -11.59
C ARG A 127 -4.64 4.99 -12.26
N MET A 128 -4.52 3.83 -12.93
CA MET A 128 -5.68 3.18 -13.55
C MET A 128 -6.77 2.85 -12.53
N ILE A 129 -6.40 2.34 -11.34
CA ILE A 129 -7.37 2.04 -10.28
C ILE A 129 -7.99 3.32 -9.72
N PHE A 130 -7.18 4.36 -9.49
CA PHE A 130 -7.63 5.64 -8.98
C PHE A 130 -8.60 6.34 -9.94
N GLU A 131 -8.24 6.42 -11.23
CA GLU A 131 -9.02 7.10 -12.27
C GLU A 131 -10.25 6.29 -12.72
N ARG A 132 -10.16 4.96 -12.87
CA ARG A 132 -11.31 4.14 -13.32
C ARG A 132 -12.35 3.88 -12.25
N GLY A 133 -12.10 4.20 -10.98
CA GLY A 133 -13.15 4.24 -9.96
C GLY A 133 -14.33 5.12 -10.40
N LEU A 134 -14.03 6.28 -11.00
CA LEU A 134 -15.04 7.22 -11.49
C LEU A 134 -15.91 6.70 -12.65
N LEU A 135 -15.41 5.78 -13.48
CA LEU A 135 -16.14 5.28 -14.65
C LEU A 135 -17.17 4.18 -14.30
N LEU A 136 -17.02 3.50 -13.17
CA LEU A 136 -17.93 2.44 -12.73
C LEU A 136 -19.21 2.99 -12.05
N VAL A 137 -19.28 4.30 -11.82
CA VAL A 137 -20.42 5.00 -11.21
C VAL A 137 -21.23 5.78 -12.26
N SER A 138 -20.84 5.71 -13.53
CA SER A 138 -21.64 6.28 -14.62
C SER A 138 -22.79 5.33 -14.98
N PRO A 139 -24.05 5.80 -15.01
CA PRO A 139 -25.22 4.98 -15.35
C PRO A 139 -25.22 4.49 -16.80
#